data_AF-A0A926V4S0-F1
#
_entry.id   AF-A0A926V4S0-F1
#
_cell.length_a   1.000
_cell.length_b   1.000
_cell.length_c   1.000
_cell.angle_alpha   90.00
_cell.angle_beta   90.00
_cell.angle_gamma   90.00
#
_symmetry.space_group_name_H-M   'P 1'
#
loop_
_entity.id
_entity.type
_entity.pdbx_description
1 polymer ?
#
loop_
_entity_poly.entity_id
_entity_poly.type
_entity_poly.pdbx_seq_one_letter_code
_entity_poly.pdbx_strand_id
1 'polypeptide(L)'
;MTEQLELPLWETLRFAQMMPEQVDFEGLLAKVEEAISQMPESEQLRLAGEAFLHLAEVYAARSETWIEEWEQSSQDPIVERDFFDDLVRQTMSVDLSELMESAPPRKQ
;
A
#
# COMPACT_ATOMS: atom_id res chain seq x y z
N MET A 1 26.57 11.12 -26.00
CA MET A 1 26.29 9.78 -25.40
C MET A 1 25.59 9.96 -24.04
N THR A 2 24.71 10.96 -23.91
CA THR A 2 24.06 11.38 -22.66
C THR A 2 22.55 11.12 -22.69
N GLU A 3 21.89 11.28 -23.85
CA GLU A 3 20.46 10.97 -24.06
C GLU A 3 20.07 9.56 -23.57
N GLN A 4 20.94 8.58 -23.76
CA GLN A 4 20.64 7.18 -23.42
C GLN A 4 20.64 6.91 -21.90
N LEU A 5 21.25 7.77 -21.09
CA LEU A 5 21.23 7.71 -19.62
C LEU A 5 20.10 8.58 -19.02
N GLU A 6 19.68 9.62 -19.73
CA GLU A 6 18.55 10.46 -19.31
C GLU A 6 17.22 9.69 -19.38
N LEU A 7 17.00 8.93 -20.45
CA LEU A 7 15.80 8.11 -20.62
C LEU A 7 15.55 7.13 -19.44
N PRO A 8 16.52 6.30 -19.01
CA PRO A 8 16.37 5.41 -17.85
C PRO A 8 16.05 6.12 -16.53
N LEU A 9 16.67 7.29 -16.29
CA LEU A 9 16.45 8.08 -15.08
C LEU A 9 15.00 8.55 -14.99
N TRP A 10 14.52 9.21 -16.05
CA TRP A 10 13.19 9.80 -16.06
C TRP A 10 12.08 8.75 -16.12
N GLU A 11 12.31 7.62 -16.78
CA GLU A 11 11.40 6.47 -16.69
C GLU A 11 11.29 5.96 -15.26
N THR A 12 12.42 5.77 -14.57
CA THR A 12 12.42 5.31 -13.17
C THR A 12 11.65 6.26 -12.26
N LEU A 13 11.85 7.57 -12.39
CA LEU A 13 11.12 8.58 -11.62
C LEU A 13 9.62 8.57 -11.96
N ARG A 14 9.26 8.40 -13.23
CA ARG A 14 7.84 8.28 -13.65
C ARG A 14 7.18 7.03 -13.08
N PHE A 15 7.89 5.89 -13.05
CA PHE A 15 7.39 4.67 -12.40
C PHE A 15 7.15 4.90 -10.90
N ALA A 16 8.06 5.61 -10.24
CA ALA A 16 7.91 5.95 -8.83
C ALA A 16 6.65 6.79 -8.55
N GLN A 17 6.30 7.69 -9.46
CA GLN A 17 5.07 8.49 -9.34
C GLN A 17 3.78 7.68 -9.52
N MET A 18 3.81 6.60 -10.30
CA MET A 18 2.62 5.76 -10.51
C MET A 18 2.31 4.86 -9.32
N MET A 19 3.32 4.48 -8.54
CA MET A 19 3.17 3.59 -7.38
C MET A 19 3.94 4.14 -6.18
N PRO A 20 3.59 5.34 -5.69
CA PRO A 20 4.38 6.04 -4.68
C PRO A 20 4.54 5.21 -3.42
N GLU A 21 3.52 4.45 -2.98
CA GLU A 21 3.57 3.55 -1.82
C GLU A 21 4.67 2.47 -1.86
N GLN A 22 5.01 2.00 -3.07
CA GLN A 22 5.91 0.86 -3.25
C GLN A 22 7.37 1.28 -3.47
N VAL A 23 7.64 2.57 -3.51
CA VAL A 23 8.97 3.10 -3.86
C VAL A 23 9.94 2.93 -2.69
N ASP A 24 11.07 2.30 -2.97
CA ASP A 24 12.27 2.40 -2.13
C ASP A 24 12.99 3.71 -2.45
N PHE A 25 12.85 4.70 -1.57
CA PHE A 25 13.42 6.03 -1.77
C PHE A 25 14.93 6.08 -1.64
N GLU A 26 15.52 5.25 -0.77
CA GLU A 26 16.97 5.20 -0.62
C GLU A 26 17.60 4.64 -1.90
N GLY A 27 17.06 3.54 -2.42
CA GLY A 27 17.47 2.96 -3.69
C GLY A 27 17.19 3.89 -4.88
N LEU A 28 16.09 4.63 -4.88
CA LEU A 28 15.77 5.59 -5.92
C LEU A 28 16.75 6.78 -5.93
N LEU A 29 17.07 7.33 -4.76
CA LEU A 29 18.02 8.43 -4.63
C LEU A 29 19.42 8.02 -5.10
N ALA A 30 19.88 6.83 -4.71
CA ALA A 30 21.16 6.29 -5.16
C ALA A 30 21.23 6.17 -6.69
N LYS A 31 20.16 5.70 -7.34
CA LYS A 31 20.08 5.62 -8.81
C LYS A 31 20.08 6.99 -9.47
N VAL A 32 19.40 7.97 -8.88
CA VAL A 32 19.38 9.36 -9.35
C VAL A 32 20.79 9.95 -9.29
N GLU A 33 21.48 9.81 -8.16
CA GLU A 33 22.86 10.28 -7.98
C GLU A 33 23.82 9.61 -8.98
N GLU A 34 23.73 8.30 -9.14
CA GLU A 34 24.55 7.55 -10.10
C GLU A 34 24.31 8.04 -11.53
N ALA A 35 23.05 8.17 -11.95
CA ALA A 35 22.71 8.62 -13.29
C ALA A 35 23.20 10.04 -13.57
N ILE A 36 23.01 10.97 -12.62
CA ILE A 36 23.45 12.36 -12.77
C ILE A 36 24.98 12.46 -12.80
N SER A 37 25.70 11.66 -12.01
CA SER A 37 27.17 11.69 -11.98
C SER A 37 27.81 11.37 -13.34
N GLN A 38 27.08 10.66 -14.21
CA GLN A 38 27.50 10.30 -15.57
C GLN A 38 27.17 11.38 -16.62
N MET A 39 26.45 12.42 -16.23
CA MET A 39 26.06 13.54 -17.10
C MET A 39 27.14 14.62 -17.14
N PRO A 40 27.14 15.50 -18.17
CA PRO A 40 28.06 16.62 -18.24
C PRO A 40 27.93 17.51 -17.00
N GLU A 41 29.06 17.90 -16.41
CA GLU A 41 29.11 18.71 -15.17
C GLU A 41 28.24 19.98 -15.27
N SER A 42 28.20 20.60 -16.45
CA SER A 42 27.38 21.77 -16.75
C SER A 42 25.86 21.54 -16.61
N GLU A 43 25.41 20.29 -16.71
CA GLU A 43 24.00 19.91 -16.65
C GLU A 43 23.62 19.24 -15.34
N GLN A 44 24.59 18.72 -14.58
CA GLN A 44 24.34 17.96 -13.35
C GLN A 44 23.46 18.71 -12.36
N LEU A 45 23.71 20.01 -12.14
CA LEU A 45 22.94 20.80 -11.19
C LEU A 45 21.49 21.02 -11.64
N ARG A 46 21.28 21.21 -12.96
CA ARG A 46 19.93 21.34 -13.55
C ARG A 46 19.17 20.03 -13.43
N LEU A 47 19.80 18.92 -13.85
CA LEU A 47 19.21 17.58 -13.81
C LEU A 47 18.93 17.12 -12.37
N ALA A 48 19.81 17.43 -11.42
CA ALA A 48 19.57 17.18 -10.00
C ALA A 48 18.36 17.95 -9.48
N GLY A 49 18.22 19.23 -9.85
CA GLY A 49 17.05 20.02 -9.49
C GLY A 49 15.74 19.41 -10.02
N GLU A 50 15.73 18.99 -11.28
CA GLU A 50 14.58 18.30 -11.89
C GLU A 50 14.28 16.95 -11.22
N ALA A 51 15.31 16.16 -10.91
CA ALA A 51 15.13 14.89 -10.21
C ALA A 51 14.60 15.08 -8.78
N PHE A 52 15.08 16.10 -8.05
CA PHE A 52 14.56 16.42 -6.72
C PHE A 52 13.11 16.89 -6.75
N LEU A 53 12.70 17.63 -7.78
CA LEU A 53 11.30 18.00 -7.96
C LEU A 53 10.43 16.75 -8.10
N HIS A 54 10.82 15.81 -8.96
CA HIS A 54 10.09 14.56 -9.13
C HIS A 54 10.07 13.70 -7.87
N LEU A 55 11.18 13.63 -7.13
CA LEU A 55 11.22 12.94 -5.84
C LEU A 55 10.25 13.57 -4.82
N ALA A 56 10.21 14.90 -4.75
CA ALA A 56 9.29 15.62 -3.88
C ALA A 56 7.82 15.35 -4.24
N GLU A 57 7.49 15.27 -5.54
CA GLU A 57 6.16 14.88 -6.01
C GLU A 57 5.78 13.47 -5.55
N VAL A 58 6.70 12.50 -5.62
CA VAL A 58 6.47 11.13 -5.13
C VAL A 58 6.22 11.12 -3.62
N TYR A 59 7.00 11.88 -2.85
CA TYR A 59 6.82 12.02 -1.40
C TYR A 59 5.47 12.65 -1.04
N ALA A 60 5.09 13.72 -1.74
CA ALA A 60 3.81 14.37 -1.54
C ALA A 60 2.65 13.40 -1.77
N ALA A 61 2.65 12.71 -2.93
CA ALA A 61 1.62 11.73 -3.27
C ALA A 61 1.50 10.59 -2.25
N ARG A 62 2.63 10.07 -1.76
CA ARG A 62 2.61 9.05 -0.70
C ARG A 62 2.05 9.59 0.61
N SER A 63 2.44 10.80 0.99
CA SER A 63 1.99 11.41 2.24
C SER A 63 0.48 11.68 2.24
N GLU A 64 -0.08 12.07 1.09
CA GLU A 64 -1.53 12.26 0.92
C GLU A 64 -2.28 10.96 1.19
N THR A 65 -1.86 9.85 0.57
CA THR A 65 -2.44 8.52 0.83
C THR A 65 -2.36 8.13 2.31
N TRP A 66 -1.20 8.28 2.94
CA TRP A 66 -1.02 7.93 4.36
C TRP A 66 -1.90 8.77 5.28
N ILE A 67 -2.06 10.06 4.97
CA ILE A 67 -2.95 10.94 5.73
C ILE A 67 -4.40 10.50 5.53
N GLU A 68 -4.83 10.21 4.30
CA GLU A 68 -6.18 9.72 4.03
C GLU A 68 -6.47 8.40 4.74
N GLU A 69 -5.54 7.44 4.71
CA GLU A 69 -5.67 6.16 5.42
C GLU A 69 -5.77 6.37 6.94
N TRP A 70 -4.94 7.27 7.49
CA TRP A 70 -4.99 7.61 8.91
C TRP A 70 -6.32 8.27 9.30
N GLU A 71 -6.80 9.22 8.51
CA GLU A 71 -8.08 9.89 8.73
C GLU A 71 -9.26 8.91 8.66
N GLN A 72 -9.23 7.94 7.73
CA GLN A 72 -10.25 6.91 7.62
C GLN A 72 -10.22 5.93 8.81
N SER A 73 -9.03 5.48 9.23
CA SER A 73 -8.89 4.58 10.39
C SER A 73 -9.34 5.22 11.70
N SER A 74 -9.23 6.54 11.81
CA SER A 74 -9.66 7.30 12.99
C SER A 74 -11.19 7.46 13.10
N GLN A 75 -11.95 7.06 12.08
CA GLN A 75 -13.42 7.12 12.07
C GLN A 75 -14.08 5.83 12.57
N ASP A 76 -13.33 4.73 12.72
CA ASP A 76 -13.88 3.49 13.25
C ASP A 76 -14.19 3.64 14.76
N PRO A 77 -15.40 3.28 15.21
CA PRO A 77 -15.75 3.36 16.62
C PRO A 77 -14.91 2.36 17.42
N ILE A 78 -14.01 2.88 18.26
CA ILE A 78 -13.29 2.09 19.26
C ILE A 78 -14.32 1.71 20.33
N VAL A 79 -14.74 0.45 20.32
CA VAL A 79 -15.70 -0.09 21.30
C VAL A 79 -15.02 -1.06 22.25
N GLU A 80 -15.50 -1.12 23.49
CA GLU A 80 -15.06 -2.12 24.47
C GLU A 80 -15.43 -3.53 24.00
N ARG A 81 -14.71 -4.55 24.49
CA ARG A 81 -14.80 -5.92 23.99
C ARG A 81 -16.19 -6.54 24.14
N ASP A 82 -16.94 -6.06 25.13
CA ASP A 82 -18.29 -6.47 25.52
C ASP A 82 -19.40 -5.58 24.94
N PHE A 83 -19.07 -4.60 24.09
CA PHE A 83 -20.02 -3.63 23.55
C PHE A 83 -21.24 -4.27 22.85
N PHE A 84 -21.08 -5.47 22.29
CA PHE A 84 -22.16 -6.20 21.62
C PHE A 84 -22.77 -7.33 22.46
N ASP A 85 -22.31 -7.57 23.69
CA ASP A 85 -22.72 -8.74 24.49
C ASP A 85 -24.23 -8.77 24.77
N ASP A 86 -24.85 -7.59 24.92
CA ASP A 86 -26.29 -7.46 25.12
C ASP A 86 -27.11 -7.43 23.80
N LEU A 87 -26.44 -7.29 22.66
CA LEU A 87 -27.08 -7.15 21.33
C LEU A 87 -27.04 -8.44 20.51
N VAL A 88 -26.05 -9.31 20.72
CA VAL A 88 -25.91 -10.57 19.98
C VAL A 88 -25.96 -11.79 20.88
N ARG A 89 -26.78 -12.78 20.49
CA ARG A 89 -26.75 -14.10 21.12
C ARG A 89 -25.49 -14.84 20.67
N GLN A 90 -24.46 -14.87 21.51
CA GLN A 90 -23.15 -15.46 21.19
C GLN A 90 -23.19 -16.98 20.97
N THR A 91 -24.16 -17.69 21.55
CA THR A 91 -24.28 -19.15 21.39
C THR A 91 -25.71 -19.59 21.14
N MET A 92 -25.89 -20.46 20.15
CA MET A 92 -27.14 -21.17 19.87
C MET A 92 -26.89 -22.66 19.97
N SER A 93 -27.55 -23.32 20.91
CA SER A 93 -27.62 -24.78 20.95
C SER A 93 -28.80 -25.23 20.09
N VAL A 94 -28.56 -26.15 19.17
CA VAL A 94 -29.58 -26.78 18.32
C VAL A 94 -29.55 -28.27 18.64
N ASP A 95 -30.71 -28.84 19.00
CA ASP A 95 -30.86 -30.28 19.11
C ASP A 95 -31.02 -30.86 17.69
N LEU A 96 -30.00 -31.57 17.22
CA LEU A 96 -29.99 -32.17 15.89
C LEU A 96 -30.82 -33.47 15.84
N SER A 97 -31.27 -33.99 16.98
CA SER A 97 -32.06 -35.22 17.05
C SER A 97 -33.40 -35.07 16.34
N GLU A 98 -33.96 -33.86 16.31
CA GLU A 98 -35.21 -33.54 15.59
C GLU A 98 -35.02 -33.46 14.07
N LEU A 99 -33.78 -33.33 13.59
CA LEU A 99 -33.43 -33.26 12.18
C LEU A 99 -33.03 -34.63 11.60
N MET A 100 -33.00 -35.68 12.41
CA MET A 100 -32.64 -37.02 11.98
C MET A 100 -33.88 -37.86 11.69
N GLU A 101 -33.89 -38.51 10.52
CA GLU A 101 -34.92 -39.50 10.18
C GLU A 101 -34.72 -40.79 11.00
N SER A 102 -35.81 -41.37 11.50
CA SER A 102 -35.75 -42.60 12.30
C SER A 102 -35.21 -43.77 11.48
N ALA A 103 -34.24 -44.51 12.04
CA ALA A 103 -33.63 -45.65 11.36
C ALA A 103 -34.70 -46.71 10.96
N PRO A 104 -34.65 -47.23 9.71
CA PRO A 104 -35.63 -48.20 9.25
C PRO A 104 -35.52 -49.52 10.06
N PRO A 105 -36.65 -50.20 10.33
CA PRO A 105 -36.66 -51.41 11.13
C PRO A 105 -35.84 -52.53 10.45
N ARG A 106 -34.98 -53.21 11.23
CA ARG A 106 -34.22 -54.37 10.75
C ARG A 106 -35.17 -55.52 10.44
N LYS A 107 -35.10 -56.05 9.22
CA LYS A 107 -35.79 -57.29 8.83
C LYS A 107 -35.12 -58.47 9.53
N GLN A 108 -35.88 -59.19 10.35
CA GLN A 108 -35.52 -60.52 10.87
C GLN A 108 -35.80 -61.59 9.81
#